data_AF-A0A6A6RD72-F1
#
_entry.id   AF-A0A6A6RD72-F1
#
_cell.length_a   1.000
_cell.length_b   1.000
_cell.length_c   1.000
_cell.angle_alpha   90.00
_cell.angle_beta   90.00
_cell.angle_gamma   90.00
#
_symmetry.space_group_name_H-M   'P 1'
#
loop_
_entity.id
_entity.type
_entity.pdbx_description
1 polymer ?
#
loop_
_entity_poly.entity_id
_entity_poly.type
_entity_poly.pdbx_seq_one_letter_code
_entity_poly.pdbx_strand_id
1 'polypeptide(L)'
;MALPRPTARSSRTLDNLKTSTDTLSGADSQALRSFCTSDYLNVTTVDDEYGQSLRIRSLKVLKARFEAQCTSIGKEAATKEIFKMRWGPTRVPVYNVILTLKFMMASIPGSSADFLNITDFLVKTAEVPVDGTDMSGTTALMHAIGTKPYLDTELAQALLNAGAKINRRNRYGETAAHEITKVHPFPAENKVKALAALKWFVDHGGDVDIKDSEGITPRFMVMNTVKRIAPRMVNVLPAGTTSGSRCSACNSNEAYLDKALAACAACKTVSYCSKECQKIDWRRGHKKQCGVAT
;
A
#
# COMPACT_ATOMS: atom_id res chain seq x y z
N MET A 1 30.03 -3.73 -10.73
CA MET A 1 28.90 -2.81 -11.02
C MET A 1 29.19 -1.54 -10.24
N ALA A 2 29.37 -0.39 -10.93
CA ALA A 2 29.70 0.87 -10.27
C ALA A 2 28.53 1.32 -9.39
N LEU A 3 28.84 1.94 -8.23
CA LEU A 3 27.82 2.58 -7.40
C LEU A 3 27.06 3.62 -8.26
N PRO A 4 25.73 3.72 -8.14
CA PRO A 4 24.97 4.72 -8.87
C PRO A 4 25.53 6.11 -8.56
N ARG A 5 25.76 6.91 -9.62
CA ARG A 5 26.21 8.31 -9.48
C ARG A 5 25.24 9.07 -8.55
N PRO A 6 25.72 10.03 -7.74
CA PRO A 6 24.84 10.88 -6.94
C PRO A 6 23.75 11.46 -7.85
N THR A 7 22.50 11.21 -7.50
CA THR A 7 21.37 11.76 -8.23
C THR A 7 21.47 13.29 -8.19
N ALA A 8 21.32 13.94 -9.36
CA ALA A 8 21.30 15.39 -9.43
C ALA A 8 20.29 15.94 -8.41
N ARG A 9 20.61 17.07 -7.75
CA ARG A 9 19.67 17.73 -6.83
C ARG A 9 18.35 17.97 -7.57
N SER A 10 17.25 17.53 -6.99
CA SER A 10 15.93 17.78 -7.57
C SER A 10 15.64 19.27 -7.66
N SER A 11 14.97 19.68 -8.74
CA SER A 11 14.42 21.03 -8.89
C SER A 11 13.08 21.22 -8.17
N ARG A 12 12.46 20.15 -7.65
CA ARG A 12 11.16 20.20 -6.98
C ARG A 12 11.32 20.51 -5.49
N THR A 13 10.47 21.38 -4.99
CA THR A 13 10.36 21.65 -3.55
C THR A 13 9.60 20.54 -2.83
N LEU A 14 9.81 20.40 -1.53
CA LEU A 14 9.06 19.43 -0.72
C LEU A 14 7.53 19.68 -0.80
N ASP A 15 7.08 20.93 -0.85
CA ASP A 15 5.64 21.24 -0.97
C ASP A 15 5.06 20.81 -2.33
N ASN A 16 5.86 20.91 -3.40
CA ASN A 16 5.50 20.33 -4.68
C ASN A 16 5.42 18.79 -4.60
N LEU A 17 6.31 18.13 -3.85
CA LEU A 17 6.27 16.68 -3.64
C LEU A 17 5.07 16.24 -2.79
N LYS A 18 4.69 17.00 -1.77
CA LYS A 18 3.54 16.71 -0.88
C LYS A 18 2.19 16.74 -1.61
N THR A 19 2.07 17.58 -2.63
CA THR A 19 0.80 17.81 -3.36
C THR A 19 0.69 17.01 -4.65
N SER A 20 1.81 16.54 -5.18
CA SER A 20 1.85 15.78 -6.42
C SER A 20 1.44 14.31 -6.27
N THR A 21 1.09 13.68 -7.38
CA THR A 21 0.56 12.30 -7.43
C THR A 21 1.30 11.39 -8.40
N ASP A 22 2.35 11.91 -9.03
CA ASP A 22 3.22 11.16 -9.93
C ASP A 22 4.13 10.19 -9.17
N THR A 23 4.66 9.23 -9.93
CA THR A 23 5.70 8.32 -9.48
C THR A 23 7.02 9.08 -9.44
N LEU A 24 7.71 9.01 -8.30
CA LEU A 24 8.96 9.68 -8.02
C LEU A 24 10.14 8.73 -8.22
N SER A 25 11.32 9.29 -8.48
CA SER A 25 12.61 8.59 -8.54
C SER A 25 13.73 9.46 -7.96
N GLY A 26 14.87 8.84 -7.64
CA GLY A 26 16.08 9.54 -7.22
C GLY A 26 15.90 10.48 -6.03
N ALA A 27 16.37 11.72 -6.18
CA ALA A 27 16.35 12.73 -5.12
C ALA A 27 14.93 13.08 -4.64
N ASP A 28 13.93 13.07 -5.53
CA ASP A 28 12.53 13.32 -5.16
C ASP A 28 11.95 12.22 -4.27
N SER A 29 12.19 10.97 -4.65
CA SER A 29 11.80 9.81 -3.84
C SER A 29 12.42 9.89 -2.45
N GLN A 30 13.72 10.21 -2.37
CA GLN A 30 14.41 10.31 -1.09
C GLN A 30 13.89 11.46 -0.23
N ALA A 31 13.64 12.64 -0.82
CA ALA A 31 13.13 13.79 -0.08
C ALA A 31 11.74 13.53 0.53
N LEU A 32 10.80 12.97 -0.26
CA LEU A 32 9.48 12.63 0.26
C LEU A 32 9.54 11.50 1.28
N ARG A 33 10.40 10.49 1.07
CA ARG A 33 10.60 9.40 2.03
C ARG A 33 11.08 9.92 3.38
N SER A 34 12.10 10.79 3.38
CA SER A 34 12.61 11.42 4.60
C SER A 34 11.50 12.16 5.35
N PHE A 35 10.71 12.99 4.66
CA PHE A 35 9.55 13.66 5.27
C PHE A 35 8.55 12.66 5.87
N CYS A 36 8.15 11.63 5.10
CA CYS A 36 7.16 10.66 5.58
C CYS A 36 7.64 9.84 6.78
N THR A 37 8.96 9.67 6.94
CA THR A 37 9.56 8.99 8.10
C THR A 37 9.72 9.91 9.31
N SER A 38 9.97 11.20 9.10
CA SER A 38 10.18 12.17 10.19
C SER A 38 8.88 12.75 10.76
N ASP A 39 7.91 13.05 9.89
CA ASP A 39 6.65 13.71 10.25
C ASP A 39 5.50 12.69 10.24
N TYR A 40 5.62 11.60 10.99
CA TYR A 40 4.60 10.55 11.01
C TYR A 40 3.33 10.97 11.80
N LEU A 41 2.22 10.24 11.61
CA LEU A 41 1.01 10.47 12.40
C LEU A 41 1.25 10.04 13.86
N ASN A 42 1.11 10.97 14.79
CA ASN A 42 0.86 10.63 16.19
C ASN A 42 -0.63 10.29 16.37
N VAL A 43 -0.98 9.03 16.56
CA VAL A 43 -2.39 8.62 16.71
C VAL A 43 -3.08 9.21 17.95
N THR A 44 -2.34 9.73 18.93
CA THR A 44 -2.95 10.46 20.05
C THR A 44 -3.49 11.84 19.67
N THR A 45 -3.11 12.37 18.49
CA THR A 45 -3.63 13.63 17.93
C THR A 45 -4.79 13.39 16.96
N VAL A 46 -5.29 12.17 16.86
CA VAL A 46 -6.53 11.84 16.16
C VAL A 46 -7.68 12.12 17.12
N ASP A 47 -8.25 13.32 17.05
CA ASP A 47 -9.15 13.89 18.04
C ASP A 47 -10.47 14.45 17.48
N ASP A 48 -10.67 14.41 16.16
CA ASP A 48 -12.01 14.60 15.59
C ASP A 48 -12.96 13.49 16.07
N GLU A 49 -14.27 13.74 15.99
CA GLU A 49 -15.29 12.82 16.53
C GLU A 49 -15.17 11.39 15.98
N TYR A 50 -14.82 11.24 14.70
CA TYR A 50 -14.64 9.93 14.08
C TYR A 50 -13.35 9.27 14.60
N GLY A 51 -12.27 10.03 14.66
CA GLY A 51 -11.00 9.64 15.24
C GLY A 51 -11.10 9.15 16.69
N GLN A 52 -11.83 9.88 17.54
CA GLN A 52 -12.10 9.48 18.92
C GLN A 52 -12.83 8.14 19.00
N SER A 53 -13.81 7.93 18.12
CA SER A 53 -14.58 6.68 18.05
C SER A 53 -13.71 5.46 17.72
N LEU A 54 -12.70 5.63 16.84
CA LEU A 54 -11.69 4.61 16.56
C LEU A 54 -10.80 4.34 17.78
N ARG A 55 -10.35 5.38 18.49
CA ARG A 55 -9.47 5.25 19.66
C ARG A 55 -10.14 4.51 20.83
N ILE A 56 -11.43 4.76 21.06
CA ILE A 56 -12.19 4.04 22.09
C ILE A 56 -12.69 2.66 21.60
N ARG A 57 -12.39 2.27 20.35
CA ARG A 57 -12.78 0.99 19.75
C ARG A 57 -14.30 0.73 19.76
N SER A 58 -15.11 1.79 19.72
CA SER A 58 -16.56 1.67 19.87
C SER A 58 -17.25 1.47 18.53
N LEU A 59 -17.46 0.22 18.14
CA LEU A 59 -18.25 -0.12 16.95
C LEU A 59 -19.68 0.43 17.03
N LYS A 60 -20.28 0.46 18.23
CA LYS A 60 -21.62 1.00 18.45
C LYS A 60 -21.70 2.47 18.05
N VAL A 61 -20.73 3.29 18.47
CA VAL A 61 -20.70 4.73 18.15
C VAL A 61 -20.45 4.94 16.66
N LEU A 62 -19.53 4.19 16.06
CA LEU A 62 -19.25 4.27 14.62
C LEU A 62 -20.48 3.91 13.77
N LYS A 63 -21.22 2.85 14.14
CA LYS A 63 -22.46 2.45 13.45
C LYS A 63 -23.52 3.54 13.55
N ALA A 64 -23.82 4.00 14.75
CA ALA A 64 -24.84 5.04 14.96
C ALA A 64 -24.51 6.32 14.19
N ARG A 65 -23.23 6.73 14.17
CA ARG A 65 -22.78 7.89 13.39
C ARG A 65 -22.98 7.67 11.89
N PHE A 66 -22.56 6.53 11.37
CA PHE A 66 -22.70 6.22 9.95
C PHE A 66 -24.17 6.17 9.53
N GLU A 67 -25.05 5.58 10.34
CA GLU A 67 -26.49 5.53 10.11
C GLU A 67 -27.12 6.94 10.09
N ALA A 68 -26.73 7.80 11.03
CA ALA A 68 -27.16 9.20 11.05
C ALA A 68 -26.69 9.96 9.80
N GLN A 69 -25.43 9.77 9.38
CA GLN A 69 -24.93 10.34 8.13
C GLN A 69 -25.67 9.79 6.90
N CYS A 70 -25.92 8.47 6.84
CA CYS A 70 -26.68 7.87 5.75
C CYS A 70 -28.09 8.47 5.64
N THR A 71 -28.74 8.75 6.77
CA THR A 71 -30.05 9.42 6.82
C THR A 71 -29.97 10.85 6.28
N SER A 72 -28.88 11.56 6.55
CA SER A 72 -28.72 12.97 6.16
C SER A 72 -28.25 13.18 4.72
N ILE A 73 -27.30 12.37 4.23
CA ILE A 73 -26.60 12.61 2.95
C ILE A 73 -26.60 11.39 2.02
N GLY A 74 -27.22 10.29 2.42
CA GLY A 74 -27.21 9.03 1.69
C GLY A 74 -25.92 8.22 1.91
N LYS A 75 -26.04 6.89 1.78
CA LYS A 75 -24.95 5.93 2.04
C LYS A 75 -23.71 6.25 1.21
N GLU A 76 -23.87 6.47 -0.10
CA GLU A 76 -22.72 6.71 -1.00
C GLU A 76 -21.92 7.96 -0.60
N ALA A 77 -22.59 9.04 -0.19
CA ALA A 77 -21.92 10.25 0.25
C ALA A 77 -21.21 10.04 1.60
N ALA A 78 -21.89 9.38 2.56
CA ALA A 78 -21.31 9.03 3.85
C ALA A 78 -20.06 8.14 3.71
N THR A 79 -20.11 7.12 2.84
CA THR A 79 -18.96 6.28 2.49
C THR A 79 -17.80 7.10 1.93
N LYS A 80 -18.10 8.03 1.01
CA LYS A 80 -17.09 8.92 0.43
C LYS A 80 -16.47 9.87 1.45
N GLU A 81 -17.22 10.33 2.45
CA GLU A 81 -16.68 11.17 3.53
C GLU A 81 -15.65 10.39 4.35
N ILE A 82 -16.00 9.18 4.82
CA ILE A 82 -15.07 8.32 5.56
C ILE A 82 -13.83 8.03 4.71
N PHE A 83 -14.02 7.68 3.43
CA PHE A 83 -12.91 7.41 2.52
C PHE A 83 -11.99 8.62 2.31
N LYS A 84 -12.50 9.85 2.40
CA LYS A 84 -11.73 11.09 2.22
C LYS A 84 -10.98 11.53 3.48
N MET A 85 -11.30 11.00 4.66
CA MET A 85 -10.65 11.38 5.90
C MET A 85 -9.14 11.09 5.87
N ARG A 86 -8.33 12.08 6.26
CA ARG A 86 -6.87 12.00 6.25
C ARG A 86 -6.35 12.62 7.54
N TRP A 87 -5.55 11.87 8.28
CA TRP A 87 -5.01 12.31 9.56
C TRP A 87 -3.53 12.62 9.48
N GLY A 88 -3.13 13.70 10.15
CA GLY A 88 -1.74 14.08 10.34
C GLY A 88 -1.02 14.58 9.06
N PRO A 89 0.24 14.97 9.22
CA PRO A 89 1.08 15.56 8.17
C PRO A 89 1.27 14.66 6.92
N THR A 90 1.25 13.33 7.09
CA THR A 90 1.40 12.37 5.99
C THR A 90 0.08 11.89 5.39
N ARG A 91 -1.05 12.53 5.76
CA ARG A 91 -2.38 12.26 5.22
C ARG A 91 -2.73 10.77 5.34
N VAL A 92 -2.67 10.24 6.56
CA VAL A 92 -2.90 8.82 6.83
C VAL A 92 -4.39 8.48 6.65
N PRO A 93 -4.78 7.46 5.86
CA PRO A 93 -6.18 7.07 5.66
C PRO A 93 -6.69 6.16 6.80
N VAL A 94 -8.02 5.95 6.86
CA VAL A 94 -8.71 5.29 7.98
C VAL A 94 -8.17 3.90 8.33
N TYR A 95 -7.89 3.05 7.33
CA TYR A 95 -7.37 1.71 7.58
C TYR A 95 -5.93 1.70 8.09
N ASN A 96 -5.12 2.72 7.75
CA ASN A 96 -3.79 2.87 8.33
C ASN A 96 -3.89 3.31 9.80
N VAL A 97 -4.85 4.18 10.14
CA VAL A 97 -5.11 4.56 11.54
C VAL A 97 -5.54 3.33 12.36
N ILE A 98 -6.43 2.49 11.82
CA ILE A 98 -6.83 1.22 12.44
C ILE A 98 -5.61 0.32 12.68
N LEU A 99 -4.74 0.14 11.68
CA LEU A 99 -3.52 -0.66 11.81
C LEU A 99 -2.62 -0.13 12.95
N THR A 100 -2.37 1.18 12.99
CA THR A 100 -1.52 1.78 14.03
C THR A 100 -2.13 1.65 15.41
N LEU A 101 -3.44 1.89 15.57
CA LEU A 101 -4.12 1.73 16.85
C LEU A 101 -4.16 0.25 17.29
N LYS A 102 -4.42 -0.68 16.37
CA LYS A 102 -4.40 -2.14 16.66
C LYS A 102 -3.05 -2.60 17.19
N PHE A 103 -1.96 -2.11 16.60
CA PHE A 103 -0.61 -2.36 17.09
C PHE A 103 -0.35 -1.71 18.46
N MET A 104 -0.67 -0.43 18.60
CA MET A 104 -0.44 0.33 19.84
C MET A 104 -1.21 -0.27 21.03
N MET A 105 -2.39 -0.82 20.78
CA MET A 105 -3.30 -1.34 21.79
C MET A 105 -3.26 -2.87 21.91
N ALA A 106 -2.27 -3.54 21.29
CA ALA A 106 -2.20 -4.99 21.22
C ALA A 106 -2.16 -5.71 22.59
N SER A 107 -1.72 -5.02 23.65
CA SER A 107 -1.72 -5.54 25.02
C SER A 107 -3.08 -5.47 25.72
N ILE A 108 -4.04 -4.72 25.18
CA ILE A 108 -5.38 -4.59 25.76
C ILE A 108 -6.24 -5.79 25.32
N PRO A 109 -6.82 -6.56 26.25
CA PRO A 109 -7.68 -7.69 25.92
C PRO A 109 -8.84 -7.28 25.00
N GLY A 110 -9.12 -8.12 23.99
CA GLY A 110 -10.20 -7.89 23.02
C GLY A 110 -9.92 -6.83 21.94
N SER A 111 -8.87 -6.00 22.09
CA SER A 111 -8.60 -4.89 21.16
C SER A 111 -8.44 -5.33 19.71
N SER A 112 -7.74 -6.44 19.47
CA SER A 112 -7.57 -7.00 18.12
C SER A 112 -8.93 -7.31 17.47
N ALA A 113 -9.82 -7.97 18.21
CA ALA A 113 -11.15 -8.30 17.76
C ALA A 113 -12.00 -7.05 17.51
N ASP A 114 -11.91 -6.04 18.38
CA ASP A 114 -12.63 -4.78 18.19
C ASP A 114 -12.22 -4.09 16.88
N PHE A 115 -10.93 -3.99 16.59
CA PHE A 115 -10.44 -3.37 15.35
C PHE A 115 -10.79 -4.18 14.10
N LEU A 116 -10.81 -5.51 14.18
CA LEU A 116 -11.27 -6.36 13.09
C LEU A 116 -12.78 -6.21 12.86
N ASN A 117 -13.59 -6.10 13.92
CA ASN A 117 -15.03 -5.84 13.81
C ASN A 117 -15.33 -4.45 13.22
N ILE A 118 -14.53 -3.45 13.59
CA ILE A 118 -14.60 -2.12 12.96
C ILE A 118 -14.22 -2.21 11.48
N THR A 119 -13.14 -2.89 11.15
CA THR A 119 -12.71 -3.10 9.75
C THR A 119 -13.80 -3.79 8.94
N ASP A 120 -14.41 -4.83 9.51
CA ASP A 120 -15.50 -5.59 8.88
C ASP A 120 -16.70 -4.70 8.57
N PHE A 121 -17.13 -3.88 9.54
CA PHE A 121 -18.18 -2.90 9.34
C PHE A 121 -17.83 -1.90 8.22
N LEU A 122 -16.61 -1.35 8.23
CA LEU A 122 -16.20 -0.36 7.23
C LEU A 122 -16.17 -0.96 5.82
N VAL A 123 -15.68 -2.18 5.68
CA VAL A 123 -15.57 -2.88 4.39
C VAL A 123 -16.93 -3.36 3.90
N LYS A 124 -17.70 -4.07 4.75
CA LYS A 124 -18.89 -4.82 4.32
C LYS A 124 -20.18 -4.02 4.42
N THR A 125 -20.31 -3.18 5.44
CA THR A 125 -21.54 -2.40 5.67
C THR A 125 -21.41 -1.00 5.08
N ALA A 126 -20.36 -0.28 5.45
CA ALA A 126 -20.12 1.07 4.97
C ALA A 126 -19.48 1.13 3.59
N GLU A 127 -19.00 0.01 3.04
CA GLU A 127 -18.41 -0.11 1.70
C GLU A 127 -17.28 0.89 1.43
N VAL A 128 -16.53 1.24 2.46
CA VAL A 128 -15.40 2.17 2.37
C VAL A 128 -14.29 1.52 1.55
N PRO A 129 -13.82 2.14 0.44
CA PRO A 129 -12.77 1.56 -0.37
C PRO A 129 -11.45 1.40 0.40
N VAL A 130 -10.82 0.25 0.24
CA VAL A 130 -9.56 -0.12 0.91
C VAL A 130 -8.30 0.37 0.19
N ASP A 131 -8.48 1.12 -0.90
CA ASP A 131 -7.41 1.60 -1.76
C ASP A 131 -6.95 3.03 -1.41
N GLY A 132 -7.36 3.55 -0.25
CA GLY A 132 -6.83 4.78 0.30
C GLY A 132 -5.32 4.68 0.55
N THR A 133 -4.60 5.76 0.25
CA THR A 133 -3.15 5.84 0.46
C THR A 133 -2.77 7.03 1.31
N ASP A 134 -1.66 6.89 2.02
CA ASP A 134 -0.95 8.03 2.60
C ASP A 134 -0.23 8.87 1.53
N MET A 135 0.51 9.89 1.97
CA MET A 135 1.26 10.80 1.09
C MET A 135 2.36 10.12 0.27
N SER A 136 2.89 8.97 0.74
CA SER A 136 3.85 8.16 -0.01
C SER A 136 3.19 7.27 -1.07
N GLY A 137 1.85 7.24 -1.12
CA GLY A 137 1.09 6.33 -1.98
C GLY A 137 0.97 4.92 -1.42
N THR A 138 1.29 4.72 -0.14
CA THR A 138 1.27 3.41 0.50
C THR A 138 -0.12 3.12 1.08
N THR A 139 -0.66 1.93 0.80
CA THR A 139 -1.97 1.49 1.29
C THR A 139 -1.86 0.82 2.67
N ALA A 140 -3.00 0.67 3.35
CA ALA A 140 -3.07 -0.09 4.61
C ALA A 140 -2.59 -1.54 4.45
N LEU A 141 -2.97 -2.21 3.34
CA LEU A 141 -2.49 -3.57 3.04
C LEU A 141 -0.96 -3.62 2.97
N MET A 142 -0.33 -2.64 2.31
CA MET A 142 1.13 -2.59 2.18
C MET A 142 1.80 -2.39 3.55
N HIS A 143 1.28 -1.48 4.39
CA HIS A 143 1.80 -1.28 5.75
C HIS A 143 1.58 -2.51 6.65
N ALA A 144 0.44 -3.18 6.54
CA ALA A 144 0.11 -4.36 7.37
C ALA A 144 1.11 -5.51 7.20
N ILE A 145 1.78 -5.58 6.04
CA ILE A 145 2.79 -6.62 5.76
C ILE A 145 4.20 -6.07 5.50
N GLY A 146 4.45 -4.76 5.62
CA GLY A 146 5.75 -4.11 5.34
C GLY A 146 6.87 -4.39 6.36
N THR A 147 6.55 -5.11 7.44
CA THR A 147 7.42 -5.74 8.45
C THR A 147 7.92 -4.92 9.62
N LYS A 148 7.84 -3.58 9.65
CA LYS A 148 8.21 -2.81 10.87
C LYS A 148 7.39 -1.53 11.09
N PRO A 149 6.74 -1.37 12.26
CA PRO A 149 6.63 -2.36 13.35
C PRO A 149 5.62 -3.50 13.06
N TYR A 150 4.91 -3.45 11.92
CA TYR A 150 3.72 -4.26 11.69
C TYR A 150 3.99 -5.58 10.96
N LEU A 151 3.37 -6.65 11.46
CA LEU A 151 2.94 -7.80 10.66
C LEU A 151 1.55 -8.18 11.15
N ASP A 152 0.54 -7.79 10.39
CA ASP A 152 -0.87 -8.00 10.71
C ASP A 152 -1.56 -8.71 9.55
N THR A 153 -1.37 -10.02 9.47
CA THR A 153 -1.94 -10.84 8.40
C THR A 153 -3.46 -10.92 8.47
N GLU A 154 -4.06 -10.74 9.65
CA GLU A 154 -5.52 -10.72 9.82
C GLU A 154 -6.13 -9.49 9.16
N LEU A 155 -5.61 -8.30 9.45
CA LEU A 155 -6.04 -7.07 8.79
C LEU A 155 -5.71 -7.11 7.30
N ALA A 156 -4.51 -7.58 6.93
CA ALA A 156 -4.13 -7.74 5.53
C ALA A 156 -5.11 -8.64 4.76
N GLN A 157 -5.53 -9.76 5.36
CA GLN A 157 -6.52 -10.66 4.76
C GLN A 157 -7.89 -9.99 4.62
N ALA A 158 -8.35 -9.27 5.65
CA ALA A 158 -9.63 -8.55 5.60
C ALA A 158 -9.63 -7.51 4.45
N LEU A 159 -8.55 -6.77 4.28
CA LEU A 159 -8.40 -5.79 3.19
C LEU A 159 -8.28 -6.47 1.82
N LEU A 160 -7.58 -7.61 1.72
CA LEU A 160 -7.48 -8.38 0.48
C LEU A 160 -8.85 -8.93 0.04
N ASN A 161 -9.61 -9.48 0.98
CA ASN A 161 -10.99 -9.94 0.76
C ASN A 161 -11.92 -8.79 0.33
N ALA A 162 -11.64 -7.56 0.78
CA ALA A 162 -12.32 -6.33 0.36
C ALA A 162 -11.89 -5.81 -1.04
N GLY A 163 -10.99 -6.52 -1.73
CA GLY A 163 -10.53 -6.16 -3.07
C GLY A 163 -9.26 -5.30 -3.11
N ALA A 164 -8.54 -5.14 -1.99
CA ALA A 164 -7.21 -4.52 -2.01
C ALA A 164 -6.29 -5.24 -3.00
N LYS A 165 -5.40 -4.50 -3.66
CA LYS A 165 -4.52 -5.05 -4.69
C LYS A 165 -3.13 -5.34 -4.11
N ILE A 166 -2.76 -6.61 -4.03
CA ILE A 166 -1.50 -7.08 -3.47
C ILE A 166 -0.27 -6.48 -4.20
N ASN A 167 -0.35 -6.37 -5.53
CA ASN A 167 0.72 -5.87 -6.40
C ASN A 167 0.67 -4.36 -6.64
N ARG A 168 -0.02 -3.59 -5.79
CA ARG A 168 -0.06 -2.14 -5.94
C ARG A 168 1.32 -1.52 -5.68
N ARG A 169 1.65 -0.52 -6.49
CA ARG A 169 2.88 0.28 -6.37
C ARG A 169 2.59 1.62 -5.68
N ASN A 170 3.42 2.00 -4.72
CA ASN A 170 3.39 3.32 -4.09
C ASN A 170 4.06 4.39 -5.00
N ARG A 171 4.30 5.60 -4.50
CA ARG A 171 4.92 6.68 -5.28
C ARG A 171 6.38 6.46 -5.61
N TYR A 172 7.06 5.53 -4.94
CA TYR A 172 8.44 5.13 -5.23
C TYR A 172 8.51 3.94 -6.20
N GLY A 173 7.36 3.52 -6.74
CA GLY A 173 7.25 2.32 -7.56
C GLY A 173 7.30 1.03 -6.77
N GLU A 174 7.38 1.08 -5.44
CA GLU A 174 7.54 -0.08 -4.57
C GLU A 174 6.22 -0.80 -4.32
N THR A 175 6.29 -2.13 -4.29
CA THR A 175 5.26 -3.02 -3.74
C THR A 175 5.53 -3.32 -2.27
N ALA A 176 4.59 -3.99 -1.59
CA ALA A 176 4.81 -4.43 -0.22
C ALA A 176 6.06 -5.32 -0.05
N ALA A 177 6.39 -6.12 -1.06
CA ALA A 177 7.62 -6.92 -1.04
C ALA A 177 8.91 -6.08 -1.00
N HIS A 178 8.93 -4.86 -1.56
CA HIS A 178 10.09 -3.98 -1.41
C HIS A 178 10.26 -3.54 0.04
N GLU A 179 9.18 -3.17 0.72
CA GLU A 179 9.20 -2.82 2.16
C GLU A 179 9.62 -4.03 3.01
N ILE A 180 9.06 -5.22 2.73
CA ILE A 180 9.45 -6.48 3.40
C ILE A 180 10.96 -6.74 3.33
N THR A 181 11.62 -6.34 2.23
CA THR A 181 13.08 -6.55 2.07
C THR A 181 13.96 -5.59 2.86
N LYS A 182 13.40 -4.57 3.51
CA LYS A 182 14.14 -3.62 4.36
C LYS A 182 14.38 -4.19 5.78
N VAL A 183 14.97 -5.39 5.81
CA VAL A 183 15.15 -6.18 7.03
C VAL A 183 16.29 -5.61 7.89
N HIS A 184 15.97 -4.88 8.97
CA HIS A 184 16.98 -4.68 10.03
C HIS A 184 17.31 -5.99 10.76
N PRO A 185 18.60 -6.26 11.05
CA PRO A 185 19.06 -7.52 11.66
C PRO A 185 18.60 -7.74 13.10
N PHE A 186 18.27 -6.66 13.82
CA PHE A 186 17.88 -6.69 15.22
C PHE A 186 16.54 -5.97 15.46
N PRO A 187 15.74 -6.40 16.46
CA PRO A 187 15.85 -7.70 17.15
C PRO A 187 15.69 -8.90 16.21
N ALA A 188 16.08 -10.10 16.65
CA ALA A 188 16.12 -11.30 15.81
C ALA A 188 14.75 -11.67 15.20
N GLU A 189 13.67 -11.39 15.94
CA GLU A 189 12.28 -11.54 15.50
C GLU A 189 11.96 -10.82 14.18
N ASN A 190 12.70 -9.76 13.84
CA ASN A 190 12.48 -9.02 12.60
C ASN A 190 12.73 -9.87 11.36
N LYS A 191 13.69 -10.79 11.44
CA LYS A 191 13.97 -11.74 10.35
C LYS A 191 12.84 -12.77 10.22
N VAL A 192 12.27 -13.19 11.35
CA VAL A 192 11.13 -14.13 11.38
C VAL A 192 9.88 -13.45 10.81
N LYS A 193 9.58 -12.21 11.22
CA LYS A 193 8.49 -11.41 10.68
C LYS A 193 8.66 -11.16 9.17
N ALA A 194 9.86 -10.79 8.72
CA ALA A 194 10.12 -10.57 7.30
C ALA A 194 9.96 -11.84 6.45
N LEU A 195 10.41 -12.98 6.96
CA LEU A 195 10.20 -14.27 6.32
C LEU A 195 8.71 -14.62 6.22
N ALA A 196 7.96 -14.46 7.31
CA ALA A 196 6.53 -14.72 7.36
C ALA A 196 5.75 -13.78 6.43
N ALA A 197 6.09 -12.50 6.40
CA ALA A 197 5.47 -11.51 5.53
C ALA A 197 5.73 -11.78 4.05
N LEU A 198 6.98 -12.12 3.67
CA LEU A 198 7.29 -12.48 2.29
C LEU A 198 6.52 -13.73 1.87
N LYS A 199 6.45 -14.73 2.76
CA LYS A 199 5.68 -15.96 2.48
C LYS A 199 4.21 -15.63 2.26
N TRP A 200 3.62 -14.86 3.16
CA TRP A 200 2.24 -14.43 3.04
C TRP A 200 2.00 -13.66 1.73
N PHE A 201 2.88 -12.72 1.38
CA PHE A 201 2.79 -11.96 0.13
C PHE A 201 2.78 -12.88 -1.10
N VAL A 202 3.70 -13.84 -1.18
CA VAL A 202 3.81 -14.79 -2.30
C VAL A 202 2.60 -15.72 -2.36
N ASP A 203 2.18 -16.28 -1.22
CA ASP A 203 1.02 -17.19 -1.14
C ASP A 203 -0.29 -16.51 -1.62
N HIS A 204 -0.36 -15.18 -1.59
CA HIS A 204 -1.53 -14.39 -1.98
C HIS A 204 -1.35 -13.68 -3.34
N GLY A 205 -0.54 -14.23 -4.24
CA GLY A 205 -0.39 -13.72 -5.62
C GLY A 205 0.55 -12.52 -5.75
N GLY A 206 1.41 -12.30 -4.76
CA GLY A 206 2.41 -11.25 -4.77
C GLY A 206 3.52 -11.49 -5.80
N ASP A 207 3.71 -10.53 -6.72
CA ASP A 207 4.75 -10.56 -7.75
C ASP A 207 6.05 -9.92 -7.21
N VAL A 208 7.08 -10.76 -7.02
CA VAL A 208 8.41 -10.38 -6.51
C VAL A 208 9.37 -9.88 -7.60
N ASP A 209 8.89 -9.76 -8.84
CA ASP A 209 9.63 -9.30 -10.01
C ASP A 209 9.14 -7.93 -10.53
N ILE A 210 8.21 -7.29 -9.81
CA ILE A 210 7.84 -5.89 -10.04
C ILE A 210 9.02 -4.99 -9.72
N LYS A 211 9.39 -4.14 -10.68
CA LYS A 211 10.43 -3.12 -10.51
C LYS A 211 9.89 -1.88 -9.78
N ASP A 212 10.67 -1.35 -8.85
CA ASP A 212 10.50 0.01 -8.33
C ASP A 212 10.89 1.09 -9.36
N SER A 213 10.89 2.35 -8.95
CA SER A 213 11.30 3.47 -9.82
C SER A 213 12.79 3.46 -10.20
N GLU A 214 13.62 2.72 -9.46
CA GLU A 214 15.06 2.58 -9.73
C GLU A 214 15.37 1.30 -10.53
N GLY A 215 14.33 0.55 -10.94
CA GLY A 215 14.47 -0.68 -11.70
C GLY A 215 14.82 -1.92 -10.85
N ILE A 216 14.80 -1.80 -9.52
CA ILE A 216 15.13 -2.87 -8.58
C ILE A 216 13.89 -3.70 -8.28
N THR A 217 14.04 -5.02 -8.20
CA THR A 217 12.95 -5.94 -7.80
C THR A 217 13.13 -6.45 -6.37
N PRO A 218 12.05 -6.88 -5.69
CA PRO A 218 12.15 -7.56 -4.41
C PRO A 218 13.01 -8.82 -4.50
N ARG A 219 12.89 -9.61 -5.57
CA ARG A 219 13.74 -10.76 -5.83
C ARG A 219 15.22 -10.38 -5.83
N PHE A 220 15.58 -9.31 -6.53
CA PHE A 220 16.96 -8.82 -6.56
C PHE A 220 17.46 -8.47 -5.15
N MET A 221 16.65 -7.76 -4.36
CA MET A 221 16.98 -7.41 -2.99
C MET A 221 17.18 -8.65 -2.11
N VAL A 222 16.28 -9.64 -2.22
CA VAL A 222 16.37 -10.90 -1.47
C VAL A 222 17.67 -11.63 -1.79
N MET A 223 17.99 -11.79 -3.08
CA MET A 223 19.14 -12.57 -3.53
C MET A 223 20.49 -11.91 -3.23
N ASN A 224 20.59 -10.57 -3.34
CA ASN A 224 21.87 -9.86 -3.30
C ASN A 224 22.14 -9.15 -1.96
N THR A 225 21.10 -8.69 -1.29
CA THR A 225 21.24 -7.88 -0.06
C THR A 225 20.75 -8.64 1.16
N VAL A 226 19.49 -9.10 1.14
CA VAL A 226 18.82 -9.67 2.32
C VAL A 226 19.31 -11.09 2.63
N LYS A 227 19.79 -11.87 1.64
CA LYS A 227 20.32 -13.22 1.87
C LYS A 227 21.41 -13.26 2.96
N ARG A 228 22.19 -12.19 3.11
CA ARG A 228 23.21 -12.07 4.18
C ARG A 228 22.61 -11.89 5.58
N ILE A 229 21.39 -11.36 5.68
CA ILE A 229 20.71 -11.02 6.93
C ILE A 229 19.67 -12.10 7.29
N ALA A 230 18.86 -12.51 6.32
CA ALA A 230 17.78 -13.49 6.46
C ALA A 230 17.84 -14.50 5.29
N PRO A 231 18.80 -15.43 5.28
CA PRO A 231 19.05 -16.34 4.16
C PRO A 231 17.84 -17.21 3.78
N ARG A 232 16.98 -17.54 4.76
CA ARG A 232 15.78 -18.35 4.54
C ARG A 232 14.75 -17.68 3.62
N MET A 233 14.81 -16.35 3.41
CA MET A 233 13.89 -15.65 2.50
C MET A 233 14.10 -16.06 1.04
N VAL A 234 15.29 -16.56 0.67
CA VAL A 234 15.55 -17.09 -0.67
C VAL A 234 14.62 -18.26 -1.00
N ASN A 235 14.29 -19.08 -0.01
CA ASN A 235 13.47 -20.29 -0.19
C ASN A 235 11.98 -19.98 -0.43
N VAL A 236 11.56 -18.73 -0.24
CA VAL A 236 10.18 -18.29 -0.45
C VAL A 236 9.97 -17.77 -1.88
N LEU A 237 11.04 -17.40 -2.58
CA LEU A 237 10.94 -16.85 -3.92
C LEU A 237 10.43 -17.91 -4.91
N PRO A 238 9.42 -17.59 -5.75
CA PRO A 238 8.98 -18.48 -6.83
C PRO A 238 10.14 -18.84 -7.76
N ALA A 239 10.11 -20.05 -8.34
CA ALA A 239 11.12 -20.50 -9.28
C ALA A 239 11.10 -19.68 -10.58
N GLY A 240 12.27 -19.22 -11.02
CA GLY A 240 12.43 -18.45 -12.25
C GLY A 240 11.84 -17.03 -12.19
N THR A 241 12.08 -16.26 -13.25
CA THR A 241 11.35 -15.00 -13.52
C THR A 241 10.19 -15.32 -14.44
N THR A 242 8.98 -14.88 -14.11
CA THR A 242 7.80 -15.15 -14.93
C THR A 242 7.90 -14.37 -16.26
N SER A 243 7.92 -15.11 -17.37
CA SER A 243 7.71 -14.56 -18.71
C SER A 243 6.22 -14.28 -18.91
N GLY A 244 5.85 -13.15 -19.51
CA GLY A 244 4.45 -12.83 -19.79
C GLY A 244 4.19 -11.34 -19.94
N SER A 245 3.00 -11.01 -20.43
CA SER A 245 2.51 -9.64 -20.50
C SER A 245 2.41 -9.05 -19.09
N ARG A 246 2.70 -7.75 -18.97
CA ARG A 246 2.65 -7.05 -17.68
C ARG A 246 1.65 -5.89 -17.75
N CYS A 247 1.00 -5.63 -16.63
CA CYS A 247 0.11 -4.47 -16.49
C CYS A 247 0.92 -3.17 -16.63
N SER A 248 0.51 -2.26 -17.52
CA SER A 248 1.22 -0.98 -17.73
C SER A 248 1.31 -0.11 -16.47
N ALA A 249 0.32 -0.21 -15.57
CA ALA A 249 0.26 0.64 -14.37
C ALA A 249 1.03 0.07 -13.16
N CYS A 250 0.72 -1.16 -12.77
CA CYS A 250 1.29 -1.80 -11.57
C CYS A 250 2.46 -2.73 -11.88
N ASN A 251 2.75 -2.97 -13.17
CA ASN A 251 3.80 -3.86 -13.64
C ASN A 251 3.65 -5.31 -13.15
N SER A 252 2.49 -5.74 -12.63
CA SER A 252 2.22 -7.15 -12.29
C SER A 252 2.26 -8.00 -13.56
N ASN A 253 2.95 -9.13 -13.52
CA ASN A 253 2.88 -10.13 -14.57
C ASN A 253 1.48 -10.78 -14.56
N GLU A 254 0.94 -11.05 -15.74
CA GLU A 254 -0.32 -11.75 -15.96
C GLU A 254 -0.38 -13.12 -15.24
N ALA A 255 0.74 -13.81 -15.11
CA ALA A 255 0.85 -15.08 -14.38
C ALA A 255 0.48 -14.99 -12.89
N TYR A 256 0.44 -13.78 -12.30
CA TYR A 256 0.04 -13.55 -10.91
C TYR A 256 -1.38 -13.00 -10.78
N LEU A 257 -2.17 -13.00 -11.86
CA LEU A 257 -3.52 -12.44 -11.88
C LEU A 257 -4.57 -13.54 -12.04
N ASP A 258 -5.68 -13.38 -11.34
CA ASP A 258 -6.85 -14.26 -11.50
C ASP A 258 -7.52 -14.12 -12.88
N LYS A 259 -7.24 -13.02 -13.58
CA LYS A 259 -7.83 -12.67 -14.88
C LYS A 259 -6.74 -12.16 -15.82
N ALA A 260 -6.88 -12.52 -17.10
CA ALA A 260 -6.04 -12.00 -18.16
C ALA A 260 -6.09 -10.46 -18.21
N LEU A 261 -4.99 -9.86 -18.66
CA LEU A 261 -4.87 -8.42 -18.83
C LEU A 261 -5.81 -7.94 -19.94
N ALA A 262 -6.55 -6.87 -19.66
CA ALA A 262 -7.39 -6.22 -20.65
C ALA A 262 -6.58 -5.16 -21.40
N ALA A 263 -6.48 -5.30 -22.72
CA ALA A 263 -5.86 -4.29 -23.58
C ALA A 263 -6.65 -2.97 -23.53
N CYS A 264 -5.96 -1.85 -23.71
CA CYS A 264 -6.59 -0.55 -23.86
C CYS A 264 -7.57 -0.58 -25.05
N ALA A 265 -8.83 -0.23 -24.81
CA ALA A 265 -9.87 -0.27 -25.84
C ALA A 265 -9.58 0.64 -27.05
N ALA A 266 -8.81 1.72 -26.87
CA ALA A 266 -8.49 2.67 -27.93
C ALA A 266 -7.24 2.27 -28.73
N CYS A 267 -6.08 2.16 -28.09
CA CYS A 267 -4.82 1.90 -28.80
C CYS A 267 -4.42 0.42 -28.90
N LYS A 268 -4.92 -0.44 -28.00
CA LYS A 268 -4.54 -1.85 -27.85
C LYS A 268 -3.04 -2.12 -27.60
N THR A 269 -2.21 -1.10 -27.41
CA THR A 269 -0.74 -1.22 -27.23
C THR A 269 -0.31 -1.49 -25.79
N VAL A 270 -1.18 -1.20 -24.82
CA VAL A 270 -0.92 -1.41 -23.39
C VAL A 270 -2.08 -2.18 -22.77
N SER A 271 -1.80 -2.93 -21.70
CA SER A 271 -2.79 -3.78 -21.05
C SER A 271 -2.83 -3.56 -19.53
N TYR A 272 -3.98 -3.86 -18.93
CA TYR A 272 -4.28 -3.55 -17.54
C TYR A 272 -4.94 -4.72 -16.82
N CYS A 273 -4.56 -4.94 -15.56
CA CYS A 273 -5.21 -5.94 -14.70
C CYS A 273 -6.55 -5.47 -14.13
N SER A 274 -6.88 -4.18 -14.26
CA SER A 274 -8.07 -3.58 -13.67
C SER A 274 -8.37 -2.21 -14.27
N LYS A 275 -9.64 -1.76 -14.14
CA LYS A 275 -10.06 -0.40 -14.53
C LYS A 275 -9.33 0.66 -13.70
N GLU A 276 -9.01 0.35 -12.45
CA GLU A 276 -8.26 1.21 -11.55
C GLU A 276 -6.83 1.43 -12.08
N CYS A 277 -6.15 0.35 -12.50
CA CYS A 277 -4.82 0.45 -13.13
C CYS A 277 -4.87 1.27 -14.41
N GLN A 278 -5.90 1.08 -15.26
CA GLN A 278 -6.08 1.90 -16.45
C GLN A 278 -6.24 3.39 -16.10
N LYS A 279 -7.07 3.75 -15.11
CA LYS A 279 -7.25 5.14 -14.66
C LYS A 279 -5.95 5.75 -14.13
N ILE A 280 -5.16 4.98 -13.39
CA ILE A 280 -3.86 5.42 -12.86
C ILE A 280 -2.90 5.73 -14.02
N ASP A 281 -2.72 4.80 -14.95
CA ASP A 281 -1.82 4.98 -16.08
C ASP A 281 -2.27 6.12 -17.01
N TRP A 282 -3.58 6.23 -17.24
CA TRP A 282 -4.18 7.32 -18.00
C TRP A 282 -3.79 8.70 -17.46
N ARG A 283 -3.85 8.88 -16.13
CA ARG A 283 -3.45 10.13 -15.46
C ARG A 283 -1.95 10.37 -15.47
N ARG A 284 -1.14 9.29 -15.41
CA ARG A 284 0.33 9.37 -15.40
C ARG A 284 0.92 9.83 -16.74
N GLY A 285 0.22 9.63 -17.84
CA GLY A 285 0.68 10.13 -19.13
C GLY A 285 0.14 9.40 -20.34
N HIS A 286 -0.41 8.18 -20.16
CA HIS A 286 -0.91 7.41 -21.30
C HIS A 286 -1.97 8.18 -22.10
N LYS A 287 -2.78 9.05 -21.47
CA LYS A 287 -3.73 9.93 -22.19
C LYS A 287 -3.10 10.70 -23.35
N LYS A 288 -1.84 11.12 -23.23
CA LYS A 288 -1.13 11.90 -24.26
C LYS A 288 -0.51 11.03 -25.36
N GLN A 289 -0.37 9.73 -25.12
CA GLN A 289 0.30 8.76 -26.00
C GLN A 289 -0.71 7.82 -26.67
N CYS A 290 -1.91 7.69 -26.11
CA CYS A 290 -2.94 6.76 -26.58
C CYS A 290 -3.38 7.14 -27.99
N GLY A 291 -3.17 6.23 -28.95
CA GLY A 291 -3.54 6.44 -30.35
C GLY A 291 -2.56 7.32 -31.14
N VAL A 292 -1.45 7.76 -30.55
CA VAL A 292 -0.37 8.49 -31.24
C VAL A 292 0.62 7.52 -31.93
N ALA A 293 0.19 6.28 -32.17
CA ALA A 293 0.90 5.30 -32.98
C ALA A 293 0.19 5.14 -34.32
N THR A 294 0.66 5.90 -35.32
CA THR A 294 0.72 5.48 -36.73
C THR A 294 2.14 5.06 -37.02
#